data_AF-A0A836RVB7-F1
#
_entry.id   AF-A0A836RVB7-F1
#
_cell.length_a   1.000
_cell.length_b   1.000
_cell.length_c   1.000
_cell.angle_alpha   90.00
_cell.angle_beta   90.00
_cell.angle_gamma   90.00
#
_symmetry.space_group_name_H-M   'P 1'
#
loop_
_entity.id
_entity.type
_entity.pdbx_description
1 polymer ?
#
loop_
_entity_poly.entity_id
_entity_poly.type
_entity_poly.pdbx_seq_one_letter_code
_entity_poly.pdbx_strand_id
1 'polypeptide(L)'
;DVMIEFGGQAGVALAQILMFYPIVYINTMAALGAIDATLVEQAINLGARGWKLIKNIILPLVMPGVLAGSTLVFILSLEDVGAPIIFRFHKVMAYQIYQYFQSVGSEASRPAVAALSFLMLVFATLPLIVVRRYLSLRYYARLARGAPRPFHGLQLGRKGLLSAYLVVLPIIVTAAAPQIGVIILAFSRKWIGPLPEPLPMDNFFANFITLSEMEGVMRSIYNSLTYVAQALVFIAIIGFMAGYATARARLPGASVLDILSSLPLAVPGLVVAFSYYVFFTTYFHGTFLDPVLFPTHVLVLAYIMRKLPFTVRSVFTAVIQTPRSSKKLLGV
;
A
#
# COMPACT_ATOMS: atom_id res chain seq x y z
N ASP A 1 39.37 -6.18 3.16
CA ASP A 1 38.08 -5.48 3.09
C ASP A 1 36.98 -6.38 2.57
N VAL A 2 36.15 -6.90 3.47
CA VAL A 2 34.93 -7.63 3.08
C VAL A 2 33.87 -6.58 2.77
N MET A 3 33.76 -6.19 1.50
CA MET A 3 32.62 -5.41 1.02
C MET A 3 31.39 -6.31 1.14
N ILE A 4 30.51 -6.04 2.11
CA ILE A 4 29.19 -6.66 2.16
C ILE A 4 28.42 -6.11 0.97
N GLU A 5 28.46 -6.80 -0.17
CA GLU A 5 27.61 -6.49 -1.31
C GLU A 5 26.17 -6.82 -0.94
N PHE A 6 25.39 -5.79 -0.59
CA PHE A 6 23.93 -5.87 -0.47
C PHE A 6 23.28 -5.98 -1.87
N GLY A 7 23.71 -6.95 -2.68
CA GLY A 7 23.19 -7.22 -4.01
C GLY A 7 22.16 -8.37 -4.03
N GLY A 8 21.42 -8.51 -5.13
CA GLY A 8 20.55 -9.66 -5.36
C GLY A 8 19.35 -9.74 -4.41
N GLN A 9 18.97 -10.97 -4.04
CA GLN A 9 17.73 -11.22 -3.28
C GLN A 9 17.72 -10.57 -1.89
N ALA A 10 18.86 -10.53 -1.20
CA ALA A 10 18.95 -9.94 0.14
C ALA A 10 18.72 -8.42 0.12
N GLY A 11 19.26 -7.73 -0.90
CA GLY A 11 19.01 -6.30 -1.12
C GLY A 11 17.53 -6.01 -1.40
N VAL A 12 16.89 -6.82 -2.24
CA VAL A 12 15.43 -6.73 -2.49
C VAL A 12 14.63 -6.93 -1.20
N ALA A 13 14.93 -7.97 -0.43
CA ALA A 13 14.23 -8.25 0.81
C ALA A 13 14.37 -7.11 1.82
N LEU A 14 15.58 -6.58 2.01
CA LEU A 14 15.83 -5.46 2.91
C LEU A 14 15.07 -4.21 2.44
N ALA A 15 15.14 -3.86 1.15
CA ALA A 15 14.45 -2.71 0.60
C ALA A 15 12.93 -2.81 0.79
N GLN A 16 12.35 -3.98 0.53
CA GLN A 16 10.90 -4.21 0.72
C GLN A 16 10.49 -4.20 2.19
N ILE A 17 11.32 -4.74 3.11
CA ILE A 17 11.07 -4.65 4.55
C ILE A 17 10.99 -3.17 4.97
N LEU A 18 11.98 -2.37 4.61
CA LEU A 18 12.03 -0.94 4.97
C LEU A 18 10.91 -0.13 4.29
N MET A 19 10.52 -0.49 3.07
CA MET A 19 9.45 0.17 2.33
C MET A 19 8.05 -0.16 2.87
N PHE A 20 7.80 -1.42 3.25
CA PHE A 20 6.45 -1.90 3.55
C PHE A 20 6.14 -2.12 5.04
N TYR A 21 7.12 -2.13 5.96
CA TYR A 21 6.84 -2.25 7.40
C TYR A 21 5.84 -1.21 7.95
N PRO A 22 5.75 0.05 7.47
CA PRO A 22 4.82 1.02 8.04
C PRO A 22 3.36 0.59 7.88
N ILE A 23 3.07 -0.21 6.84
CA ILE A 23 1.72 -0.71 6.55
C ILE A 23 1.29 -1.71 7.63
N VAL A 24 2.17 -2.66 7.99
CA VAL A 24 1.91 -3.61 9.09
C VAL A 24 1.83 -2.85 10.41
N TYR A 25 2.71 -1.87 10.63
CA TYR A 25 2.72 -1.04 11.84
C TYR A 25 1.38 -0.33 12.05
N ILE A 26 0.86 0.39 11.05
CA ILE A 26 -0.41 1.13 11.16
C ILE A 26 -1.58 0.17 11.45
N ASN A 27 -1.64 -0.97 10.76
CA ASN A 27 -2.70 -1.96 10.99
C ASN A 27 -2.60 -2.59 12.40
N THR A 28 -1.38 -2.85 12.86
CA THR A 28 -1.11 -3.36 14.21
C THR A 28 -1.47 -2.33 15.28
N MET A 29 -1.13 -1.06 15.06
CA MET A 29 -1.46 0.06 15.96
C MET A 29 -2.98 0.26 16.05
N ALA A 30 -3.69 0.22 14.93
CA ALA A 30 -5.15 0.30 14.92
C ALA A 30 -5.78 -0.86 15.70
N ALA A 31 -5.26 -2.09 15.55
CA ALA A 31 -5.73 -3.26 16.28
C ALA A 31 -5.39 -3.21 17.78
N LEU A 32 -4.23 -2.66 18.15
CA LEU A 32 -3.87 -2.38 19.55
C LEU A 32 -4.81 -1.35 20.19
N GLY A 33 -5.08 -0.24 19.49
CA GLY A 33 -5.99 0.80 19.97
C GLY A 33 -7.45 0.34 20.13
N ALA A 34 -7.82 -0.75 19.44
CA ALA A 34 -9.14 -1.38 19.56
C ALA A 34 -9.25 -2.38 20.72
N ILE A 35 -8.18 -2.66 21.47
CA ILE A 35 -8.23 -3.54 22.65
C ILE A 35 -8.92 -2.80 23.79
N ASP A 36 -9.92 -3.45 24.39
CA ASP A 36 -10.56 -2.98 25.61
C ASP A 36 -9.59 -3.09 26.80
N ALA A 37 -9.33 -1.96 27.47
CA ALA A 37 -8.48 -1.89 28.66
C ALA A 37 -8.89 -2.89 29.75
N THR A 38 -10.19 -3.16 29.91
CA THR A 38 -10.70 -4.07 30.96
C THR A 38 -10.17 -5.49 30.82
N LEU A 39 -9.99 -6.00 29.59
CA LEU A 39 -9.43 -7.32 29.34
C LEU A 39 -7.97 -7.42 29.78
N VAL A 40 -7.21 -6.34 29.57
CA VAL A 40 -5.80 -6.27 29.97
C VAL A 40 -5.67 -6.15 31.47
N GLU A 41 -6.47 -5.28 32.11
CA GLU A 41 -6.52 -5.11 33.56
C GLU A 41 -6.92 -6.41 34.30
N GLN A 42 -7.95 -7.11 33.79
CA GLN A 42 -8.37 -8.41 34.32
C GLN A 42 -7.26 -9.46 34.21
N ALA A 43 -6.59 -9.53 33.06
CA ALA A 43 -5.48 -10.47 32.89
C ALA A 43 -4.33 -10.17 33.86
N ILE A 44 -4.02 -8.89 34.10
CA ILE A 44 -3.00 -8.47 35.07
C ILE A 44 -3.43 -8.85 36.50
N ASN A 45 -4.69 -8.66 36.87
CA ASN A 45 -5.25 -9.05 38.17
C ASN A 45 -5.19 -10.56 38.40
N LEU A 46 -5.33 -11.36 37.34
CA LEU A 46 -5.14 -12.82 37.34
C LEU A 46 -3.66 -13.26 37.24
N GLY A 47 -2.72 -12.31 37.34
CA GLY A 47 -1.28 -12.58 37.38
C GLY A 47 -0.57 -12.67 36.02
N ALA A 48 -1.23 -12.31 34.90
CA ALA A 48 -0.55 -12.21 33.61
C ALA A 48 0.29 -10.92 33.53
N ARG A 49 1.62 -11.05 33.43
CA ARG A 49 2.56 -9.92 33.30
C ARG A 49 3.61 -10.18 32.23
N GLY A 50 4.24 -9.11 31.73
CA GLY A 50 5.35 -9.16 30.77
C GLY A 50 5.05 -10.00 29.53
N TRP A 51 5.93 -10.96 29.23
CA TRP A 51 5.78 -11.86 28.07
C TRP A 51 4.51 -12.71 28.10
N LYS A 52 4.04 -13.13 29.29
CA LYS A 52 2.80 -13.91 29.45
C LYS A 52 1.58 -13.09 29.02
N LEU A 53 1.54 -11.80 29.39
CA LEU A 53 0.48 -10.88 28.96
C LEU A 53 0.52 -10.64 27.44
N ILE A 54 1.72 -10.42 26.90
CA ILE A 54 1.92 -10.20 25.46
C ILE A 54 1.46 -11.42 24.66
N LYS A 55 2.01 -12.61 24.96
CA LYS A 55 1.77 -13.83 24.19
C LYS A 55 0.34 -14.34 24.31
N ASN A 56 -0.27 -14.25 25.49
CA ASN A 56 -1.57 -14.90 25.74
C ASN A 56 -2.77 -13.97 25.56
N ILE A 57 -2.59 -12.65 25.69
CA ILE A 57 -3.69 -11.67 25.63
C ILE A 57 -3.48 -10.73 24.44
N ILE A 58 -2.40 -9.95 24.44
CA ILE A 58 -2.22 -8.87 23.45
C ILE A 58 -2.06 -9.46 22.05
N LEU A 59 -1.10 -10.36 21.84
CA LEU A 59 -0.78 -10.90 20.51
C LEU A 59 -2.02 -11.55 19.86
N PRO A 60 -2.77 -12.48 20.50
CA PRO A 60 -3.98 -13.05 19.89
C PRO A 60 -5.06 -12.03 19.55
N LEU A 61 -5.19 -10.96 20.35
CA LEU A 61 -6.17 -9.88 20.11
C LEU A 61 -5.78 -8.99 18.93
N VAL A 62 -4.49 -8.73 18.73
CA VAL A 62 -3.92 -7.90 17.65
C VAL A 62 -3.68 -8.69 16.38
N MET A 63 -3.49 -10.02 16.44
CA MET A 63 -3.21 -10.89 15.28
C MET A 63 -4.10 -10.62 14.06
N PRO A 64 -5.41 -10.35 14.20
CA PRO A 64 -6.24 -9.94 13.08
C PRO A 64 -5.74 -8.71 12.31
N GLY A 65 -5.30 -7.67 13.01
CA GLY A 65 -4.69 -6.48 12.41
C GLY A 65 -3.34 -6.80 11.78
N VAL A 66 -2.51 -7.61 12.46
CA VAL A 66 -1.23 -8.07 11.90
C VAL A 66 -1.44 -8.82 10.60
N LEU A 67 -2.34 -9.82 10.58
CA LEU A 67 -2.65 -10.61 9.39
C LEU A 67 -3.21 -9.74 8.25
N ALA A 68 -4.10 -8.80 8.54
CA ALA A 68 -4.63 -7.88 7.55
C ALA A 68 -3.52 -7.01 6.92
N GLY A 69 -2.65 -6.42 7.75
CA GLY A 69 -1.50 -5.63 7.29
C GLY A 69 -0.50 -6.48 6.50
N SER A 70 -0.17 -7.67 6.99
CA SER A 70 0.77 -8.60 6.34
C SER A 70 0.26 -9.10 5.00
N THR A 71 -1.05 -9.36 4.86
CA THR A 71 -1.65 -9.70 3.56
C THR A 71 -1.50 -8.55 2.56
N LEU A 72 -1.73 -7.31 3.01
CA LEU A 72 -1.55 -6.15 2.14
C LEU A 72 -0.09 -5.98 1.70
N VAL A 73 0.86 -6.13 2.63
CA VAL A 73 2.30 -6.11 2.30
C VAL A 73 2.70 -7.25 1.38
N PHE A 74 2.14 -8.45 1.56
CA PHE A 74 2.39 -9.58 0.66
C PHE A 74 1.98 -9.23 -0.78
N ILE A 75 0.79 -8.67 -0.98
CA ILE A 75 0.31 -8.25 -2.31
C ILE A 75 1.24 -7.18 -2.91
N LEU A 76 1.63 -6.18 -2.12
CA LEU A 76 2.47 -5.07 -2.56
C LEU A 76 3.92 -5.51 -2.89
N SER A 77 4.49 -6.43 -2.11
CA SER A 77 5.81 -7.03 -2.35
C SER A 77 5.81 -7.91 -3.60
N LEU A 78 4.70 -8.63 -3.84
CA LEU A 78 4.55 -9.51 -5.00
C LEU A 78 4.51 -8.72 -6.33
N GLU A 79 4.00 -7.48 -6.31
CA GLU A 79 3.94 -6.59 -7.49
C GLU A 79 5.09 -5.61 -7.66
N ASP A 80 6.02 -5.57 -6.70
CA ASP A 80 7.13 -4.63 -6.75
C ASP A 80 8.16 -5.02 -7.83
N VAL A 81 8.37 -4.08 -8.75
CA VAL A 81 9.39 -4.18 -9.81
C VAL A 81 10.62 -3.34 -9.46
N GLY A 82 10.45 -2.32 -8.63
CA GLY A 82 11.47 -1.30 -8.38
C GLY A 82 12.69 -1.88 -7.68
N ALA A 83 12.52 -2.54 -6.54
CA ALA A 83 13.64 -3.12 -5.82
C ALA A 83 14.37 -4.21 -6.65
N PRO A 84 13.67 -5.18 -7.28
CA PRO A 84 14.30 -6.14 -8.18
C PRO A 84 15.19 -5.54 -9.28
N ILE A 85 14.75 -4.46 -9.94
CA ILE A 85 15.54 -3.77 -10.96
C ILE A 85 16.82 -3.18 -10.35
N ILE A 86 16.68 -2.40 -9.28
CA ILE A 86 17.80 -1.68 -8.66
C ILE A 86 18.87 -2.64 -8.13
N PHE A 87 18.43 -3.72 -7.48
CA PHE A 87 19.32 -4.75 -6.92
C PHE A 87 19.71 -5.84 -7.92
N ARG A 88 19.35 -5.67 -9.21
CA ARG A 88 19.67 -6.60 -10.32
C ARG A 88 19.22 -8.04 -10.05
N PHE A 89 18.09 -8.22 -9.36
CA PHE A 89 17.53 -9.52 -9.04
C PHE A 89 16.32 -9.83 -9.93
N HIS A 90 16.54 -10.65 -10.96
CA HIS A 90 15.59 -10.83 -12.06
C HIS A 90 14.63 -12.02 -11.85
N LYS A 91 14.85 -12.83 -10.80
CA LYS A 91 14.13 -14.10 -10.54
C LYS A 91 12.86 -13.89 -9.71
N VAL A 92 12.05 -12.88 -10.06
CA VAL A 92 10.76 -12.59 -9.41
C VAL A 92 9.66 -12.39 -10.45
N MET A 93 8.43 -12.80 -10.12
CA MET A 93 7.28 -12.75 -11.05
C MET A 93 7.06 -11.35 -11.61
N ALA A 94 7.11 -10.33 -10.76
CA ALA A 94 6.93 -8.94 -11.15
C ALA A 94 7.94 -8.48 -12.22
N TYR A 95 9.22 -8.82 -12.04
CA TYR A 95 10.29 -8.50 -12.99
C TYR A 95 10.08 -9.24 -14.31
N GLN A 96 9.71 -10.52 -14.30
CA GLN A 96 9.48 -11.30 -15.51
C GLN A 96 8.32 -10.74 -16.35
N ILE A 97 7.24 -10.31 -15.70
CA ILE A 97 6.12 -9.61 -16.37
C ILE A 97 6.60 -8.28 -16.96
N TYR A 98 7.39 -7.50 -16.21
CA TYR A 98 7.96 -6.22 -16.68
C TYR A 98 8.92 -6.39 -17.85
N GLN A 99 9.83 -7.36 -17.80
CA GLN A 99 10.82 -7.60 -18.85
C GLN A 99 10.14 -7.96 -20.18
N TYR A 100 9.06 -8.72 -20.12
CA TYR A 100 8.24 -9.01 -21.30
C TYR A 100 7.71 -7.74 -21.94
N PHE A 101 7.18 -6.80 -21.13
CA PHE A 101 6.73 -5.51 -21.61
C PHE A 101 7.83 -4.69 -22.26
N GLN A 102 9.08 -4.81 -21.81
CA GLN A 102 10.21 -4.11 -22.45
C GLN A 102 10.62 -4.78 -23.77
N SER A 103 10.32 -6.07 -23.95
CA SER A 103 10.67 -6.85 -25.14
C SER A 103 9.63 -6.78 -26.27
N VAL A 104 8.80 -5.72 -26.30
CA VAL A 104 7.70 -5.50 -27.27
C VAL A 104 8.11 -5.92 -28.68
N GLY A 105 7.68 -7.10 -29.12
CA GLY A 105 8.06 -7.61 -30.44
C GLY A 105 7.72 -9.06 -30.74
N SER A 106 7.56 -9.95 -29.75
CA SER A 106 7.18 -11.35 -30.03
C SER A 106 5.76 -11.67 -29.55
N GLU A 107 4.80 -11.70 -30.49
CA GLU A 107 3.43 -12.18 -30.21
C GLU A 107 3.43 -13.59 -29.58
N ALA A 108 4.45 -14.39 -29.89
CA ALA A 108 4.64 -15.76 -29.40
C ALA A 108 4.73 -15.87 -27.87
N SER A 109 5.15 -14.83 -27.15
CA SER A 109 5.31 -14.88 -25.69
C SER A 109 4.12 -14.31 -24.90
N ARG A 110 3.08 -13.79 -25.58
CA ARG A 110 1.83 -13.30 -24.95
C ARG A 110 1.15 -14.34 -24.04
N PRO A 111 1.01 -15.62 -24.42
CA PRO A 111 0.32 -16.61 -23.58
C PRO A 111 1.06 -16.94 -22.28
N ALA A 112 2.40 -17.01 -22.32
CA ALA A 112 3.21 -17.30 -21.15
C ALA A 112 3.10 -16.20 -20.09
N VAL A 113 3.08 -14.93 -20.52
CA VAL A 113 2.93 -13.78 -19.60
C VAL A 113 1.50 -13.62 -19.10
N ALA A 114 0.50 -13.96 -19.92
CA ALA A 114 -0.87 -14.07 -19.44
C ALA A 114 -1.01 -15.14 -18.35
N ALA A 115 -0.38 -16.31 -18.52
CA ALA A 115 -0.35 -17.37 -17.51
C ALA A 115 0.36 -16.91 -16.23
N LEU A 116 1.50 -16.24 -16.36
CA LEU A 116 2.22 -15.69 -15.21
C LEU A 116 1.42 -14.61 -14.48
N SER A 117 0.74 -13.72 -15.21
CA SER A 117 -0.15 -12.70 -14.66
C SER A 117 -1.36 -13.32 -13.94
N PHE A 118 -1.90 -14.41 -14.47
CA PHE A 118 -2.95 -15.19 -13.82
C PHE A 118 -2.45 -15.82 -12.51
N LEU A 119 -1.28 -16.46 -12.51
CA LEU A 119 -0.68 -17.00 -11.29
C LEU A 119 -0.42 -15.90 -10.25
N MET A 120 0.07 -14.74 -10.69
CA MET A 120 0.27 -13.58 -9.85
C MET A 120 -1.04 -13.13 -9.18
N LEU A 121 -2.14 -13.09 -9.94
CA LEU A 121 -3.48 -12.79 -9.43
C LEU A 121 -3.96 -13.85 -8.42
N VAL A 122 -3.79 -15.13 -8.71
CA VAL A 122 -4.16 -16.23 -7.80
C VAL A 122 -3.38 -16.10 -6.48
N PHE A 123 -2.06 -15.92 -6.54
CA PHE A 123 -1.24 -15.78 -5.35
C PHE A 123 -1.55 -14.51 -4.56
N ALA A 124 -1.88 -13.40 -5.21
CA ALA A 124 -2.27 -12.17 -4.51
C ALA A 124 -3.66 -12.28 -3.84
N THR A 125 -4.63 -12.93 -4.50
CA THR A 125 -6.01 -13.04 -4.00
C THR A 125 -6.17 -14.11 -2.92
N LEU A 126 -5.40 -15.20 -2.95
CA LEU A 126 -5.57 -16.34 -2.05
C LEU A 126 -5.38 -15.97 -0.56
N PRO A 127 -4.28 -15.29 -0.14
CA PRO A 127 -4.12 -14.86 1.25
C PRO A 127 -5.22 -13.91 1.71
N LEU A 128 -5.72 -13.04 0.82
CA LEU A 128 -6.83 -12.14 1.11
C LEU A 128 -8.11 -12.92 1.42
N ILE A 129 -8.43 -13.95 0.64
CA ILE A 129 -9.59 -14.83 0.88
C ILE A 129 -9.43 -15.59 2.19
N VAL A 130 -8.26 -16.19 2.43
CA VAL A 130 -7.96 -16.95 3.65
C VAL A 130 -8.11 -16.08 4.90
N VAL A 131 -7.50 -14.89 4.91
CA VAL A 131 -7.58 -13.95 6.03
C VAL A 131 -9.00 -13.43 6.20
N ARG A 132 -9.70 -13.05 5.12
CA ARG A 132 -11.11 -12.63 5.22
C ARG A 132 -11.98 -13.72 5.84
N ARG A 133 -11.81 -14.99 5.44
CA ARG A 133 -12.58 -16.11 6.00
C ARG A 133 -12.26 -16.32 7.48
N TYR A 134 -10.98 -16.32 7.85
CA TYR A 134 -10.52 -16.46 9.23
C TYR A 134 -11.03 -15.32 10.14
N LEU A 135 -11.04 -14.09 9.65
CA LEU A 135 -11.41 -12.90 10.42
C LEU A 135 -12.92 -12.62 10.48
N SER A 136 -13.68 -13.02 9.46
CA SER A 136 -15.14 -12.85 9.44
C SER A 136 -15.85 -13.47 10.65
N LEU A 137 -15.26 -14.51 11.25
CA LEU A 137 -15.79 -15.18 12.44
C LEU A 137 -15.47 -14.45 13.77
N ARG A 138 -14.48 -13.55 13.80
CA ARG A 138 -13.97 -12.91 15.04
C ARG A 138 -14.09 -11.38 15.06
N TYR A 139 -14.30 -10.74 13.90
CA TYR A 139 -14.38 -9.28 13.76
C TYR A 139 -15.81 -8.74 13.96
N TYR A 140 -16.83 -9.47 13.48
CA TYR A 140 -18.25 -9.10 13.70
C TYR A 140 -18.65 -9.07 15.18
N ALA A 141 -18.03 -9.89 16.03
CA ALA A 141 -18.29 -9.90 17.47
C ALA A 141 -17.75 -8.67 18.21
N ARG A 142 -16.84 -7.89 17.61
CA ARG A 142 -16.19 -6.73 18.25
C ARG A 142 -16.77 -5.38 17.83
N LEU A 143 -17.26 -5.22 16.59
CA LEU A 143 -17.94 -3.99 16.17
C LEU A 143 -19.29 -3.77 16.86
N ALA A 144 -19.91 -4.82 17.38
CA ALA A 144 -21.22 -4.78 18.04
C ALA A 144 -21.13 -4.39 19.53
N ARG A 145 -19.94 -4.29 20.11
CA ARG A 145 -19.73 -3.83 21.49
C ARG A 145 -19.26 -2.38 21.44
N GLY A 146 -19.80 -1.54 22.32
CA GLY A 146 -19.58 -0.09 22.33
C GLY A 146 -18.10 0.32 22.30
N ALA A 147 -17.86 1.62 22.09
CA ALA A 147 -16.50 2.18 21.96
C ALA A 147 -15.58 1.61 23.08
N PRO A 148 -14.51 0.87 22.72
CA PRO A 148 -13.61 0.31 23.70
C PRO A 148 -13.06 1.41 24.61
N ARG A 149 -12.91 1.15 25.91
CA ARG A 149 -12.12 2.04 26.75
C ARG A 149 -10.66 1.92 26.28
N PRO A 150 -10.05 3.00 25.75
CA PRO A 150 -8.72 2.90 25.17
C PRO A 150 -7.72 2.52 26.26
N PHE A 151 -7.03 1.40 26.04
CA PHE A 151 -5.92 1.00 26.89
C PHE A 151 -4.77 2.00 26.71
N HIS A 152 -4.58 2.86 27.70
CA HIS A 152 -3.39 3.70 27.79
C HIS A 152 -2.28 2.77 28.27
N GLY A 153 -1.35 2.41 27.38
CA GLY A 153 -0.34 1.36 27.57
C GLY A 153 0.35 1.33 28.95
N LEU A 154 0.99 0.21 29.26
CA LEU A 154 1.78 0.07 30.49
C LEU A 154 2.81 1.20 30.58
N GLN A 155 2.79 1.97 31.67
CA GLN A 155 3.81 2.98 31.93
C GLN A 155 5.17 2.30 32.09
N LEU A 156 6.07 2.51 31.13
CA LEU A 156 7.42 1.99 31.18
C LEU A 156 8.23 2.80 32.19
N GLY A 157 8.85 2.12 33.17
CA GLY A 157 9.87 2.77 34.01
C GLY A 157 11.08 3.20 33.19
N ARG A 158 11.96 4.05 33.75
CA ARG A 158 13.14 4.61 33.05
C ARG A 158 14.00 3.58 32.31
N LYS A 159 14.23 2.40 32.91
CA LYS A 159 14.98 1.30 32.27
C LYS A 159 14.23 0.70 31.08
N GLY A 160 12.91 0.55 31.20
CA GLY A 160 12.05 0.08 30.11
C GLY A 160 12.02 1.06 28.94
N LEU A 161 11.93 2.36 29.24
CA LEU A 161 12.01 3.44 28.26
C LEU A 161 13.36 3.45 27.53
N LEU A 162 14.47 3.35 28.26
CA LEU A 162 15.82 3.25 27.68
C LEU A 162 15.93 2.04 26.75
N SER A 163 15.47 0.86 27.19
CA SER A 163 15.49 -0.34 26.36
C SER A 163 14.63 -0.21 25.10
N ALA A 164 13.47 0.45 25.20
CA ALA A 164 12.61 0.71 24.06
C ALA A 164 13.31 1.63 23.05
N TYR A 165 13.94 2.71 23.50
CA TYR A 165 14.69 3.60 22.61
C TYR A 165 15.90 2.91 21.99
N LEU A 166 16.67 2.12 22.73
CA LEU A 166 17.82 1.38 22.21
C LEU A 166 17.46 0.37 21.12
N VAL A 167 16.24 -0.16 21.12
CA VAL A 167 15.78 -1.11 20.10
C VAL A 167 15.06 -0.41 18.95
N VAL A 168 14.14 0.51 19.26
CA VAL A 168 13.25 1.12 18.26
C VAL A 168 13.96 2.21 17.46
N LEU A 169 14.80 3.02 18.10
CA LEU A 169 15.45 4.15 17.43
C LEU A 169 16.37 3.71 16.30
N PRO A 170 17.26 2.69 16.45
CA PRO A 170 18.05 2.20 15.33
C PRO A 170 17.21 1.69 14.16
N ILE A 171 16.07 1.04 14.43
CA ILE A 171 15.15 0.56 13.39
C ILE A 171 14.54 1.74 12.63
N ILE A 172 14.05 2.76 13.34
CA ILE A 172 13.49 3.97 12.73
C ILE A 172 14.54 4.71 11.89
N VAL A 173 15.75 4.88 12.43
CA VAL A 173 16.86 5.54 11.72
C VAL A 173 17.21 4.76 10.45
N THR A 174 17.34 3.44 10.54
CA THR A 174 17.64 2.58 9.38
C THR A 174 16.53 2.64 8.33
N ALA A 175 15.28 2.65 8.77
CA ALA A 175 14.12 2.76 7.89
C ALA A 175 13.95 4.14 7.22
N ALA A 176 14.44 5.20 7.85
CA ALA A 176 14.45 6.56 7.32
C ALA A 176 15.70 6.88 6.48
N ALA A 177 16.76 6.06 6.61
CA ALA A 177 18.05 6.31 5.96
C ALA A 177 17.95 6.44 4.42
N PRO A 178 17.19 5.61 3.68
CA PRO A 178 17.06 5.77 2.24
C PRO A 178 16.43 7.11 1.84
N GLN A 179 15.41 7.58 2.56
CA GLN A 179 14.70 8.84 2.29
C GLN A 179 15.59 10.03 2.62
N ILE A 180 16.31 9.97 3.74
CA ILE A 180 17.33 10.95 4.11
C ILE A 180 18.43 11.00 3.02
N GLY A 181 18.88 9.83 2.55
CA GLY A 181 19.87 9.72 1.47
C GLY A 181 19.42 10.36 0.18
N VAL A 182 18.16 10.15 -0.26
CA VAL A 182 17.58 10.81 -1.45
C VAL A 182 17.57 12.33 -1.29
N ILE A 183 17.18 12.84 -0.12
CA ILE A 183 17.18 14.29 0.14
C ILE A 183 18.61 14.82 0.03
N ILE A 184 19.57 14.21 0.72
CA ILE A 184 20.97 14.63 0.71
C ILE A 184 21.58 14.56 -0.70
N LEU A 185 21.27 13.51 -1.48
CA LEU A 185 21.70 13.36 -2.87
C LEU A 185 21.21 14.49 -3.77
N ALA A 186 19.99 15.00 -3.54
CA ALA A 186 19.46 16.12 -4.33
C ALA A 186 20.31 17.41 -4.21
N PHE A 187 21.03 17.57 -3.11
CA PHE A 187 21.92 18.72 -2.83
C PHE A 187 23.41 18.42 -3.02
N SER A 188 23.76 17.18 -3.39
CA SER A 188 25.15 16.76 -3.55
C SER A 188 25.58 16.79 -5.02
N ARG A 189 26.85 17.08 -5.31
CA ARG A 189 27.42 16.92 -6.67
C ARG A 189 27.72 15.46 -6.97
N LYS A 190 28.20 14.73 -5.96
CA LYS A 190 28.52 13.31 -6.06
C LYS A 190 28.41 12.67 -4.67
N TRP A 191 28.10 11.39 -4.63
CA TRP A 191 28.12 10.61 -3.38
C TRP A 191 29.15 9.50 -3.53
N ILE A 192 30.31 9.68 -2.88
CA ILE A 192 31.41 8.71 -2.90
C ILE A 192 31.81 8.39 -1.45
N GLY A 193 30.95 7.73 -0.68
CA GLY A 193 31.30 7.32 0.69
C GLY A 193 30.11 7.01 1.58
N PRO A 194 30.33 6.67 2.86
CA PRO A 194 29.25 6.46 3.84
C PRO A 194 28.64 7.77 4.36
N LEU A 195 29.32 8.91 4.15
CA LEU A 195 28.86 10.24 4.55
C LEU A 195 28.82 11.16 3.32
N PRO A 196 27.84 12.06 3.21
CA PRO A 196 27.75 13.01 2.11
C PRO A 196 28.83 14.10 2.19
N GLU A 197 29.18 14.66 1.02
CA GLU A 197 29.89 15.93 0.94
C GLU A 197 29.06 17.07 1.59
N PRO A 198 29.67 18.22 1.93
CA PRO A 198 28.91 19.39 2.40
C PRO A 198 27.74 19.70 1.46
N LEU A 199 26.63 20.21 2.01
CA LEU A 199 25.36 20.48 1.31
C LEU A 199 25.24 21.95 0.87
N PRO A 200 26.03 22.48 -0.08
CA PRO A 200 25.84 23.85 -0.51
C PRO A 200 24.62 23.91 -1.45
N MET A 201 23.78 24.93 -1.26
CA MET A 201 22.49 25.09 -1.93
C MET A 201 22.62 25.36 -3.44
N ASP A 202 23.79 25.83 -3.89
CA ASP A 202 24.15 26.01 -5.30
C ASP A 202 24.03 24.71 -6.11
N ASN A 203 24.38 23.57 -5.49
CA ASN A 203 24.29 22.27 -6.11
C ASN A 203 22.85 21.89 -6.47
N PHE A 204 21.87 22.25 -5.63
CA PHE A 204 20.47 21.92 -5.91
C PHE A 204 19.96 22.63 -7.16
N PHE A 205 20.24 23.92 -7.30
CA PHE A 205 19.86 24.67 -8.49
C PHE A 205 20.57 24.16 -9.75
N ALA A 206 21.86 23.82 -9.66
CA ALA A 206 22.60 23.23 -10.77
C ALA A 206 22.03 21.85 -11.18
N ASN A 207 21.73 20.99 -10.20
CA ASN A 207 21.08 19.69 -10.44
C ASN A 207 19.69 19.86 -11.04
N PHE A 208 18.92 20.87 -10.61
CA PHE A 208 17.59 21.17 -11.14
C PHE A 208 17.63 21.67 -12.59
N ILE A 209 18.58 22.54 -12.93
CA ILE A 209 18.80 22.99 -14.32
C ILE A 209 19.15 21.77 -15.20
N THR A 210 20.10 20.96 -14.75
CA THR A 210 20.47 19.71 -15.45
C THR A 210 19.24 18.82 -15.66
N LEU A 211 18.43 18.60 -14.61
CA LEU A 211 17.17 17.85 -14.69
C LEU A 211 16.17 18.46 -15.68
N SER A 212 16.12 19.78 -15.81
CA SER A 212 15.23 20.47 -16.73
C SER A 212 15.63 20.34 -18.20
N GLU A 213 16.93 20.14 -18.45
CA GLU A 213 17.50 19.93 -19.78
C GLU A 213 17.45 18.47 -20.22
N MET A 214 17.32 17.53 -19.28
CA MET A 214 17.18 16.10 -19.59
C MET A 214 15.88 15.82 -20.37
N GLU A 215 16.03 15.16 -21.51
CA GLU A 215 14.93 14.84 -22.41
C GLU A 215 13.82 14.05 -21.69
N GLY A 216 12.58 14.54 -21.79
CA GLY A 216 11.41 13.86 -21.27
C GLY A 216 11.18 13.98 -19.75
N VAL A 217 12.12 14.51 -18.95
CA VAL A 217 11.96 14.60 -17.49
C VAL A 217 10.82 15.55 -17.10
N MET A 218 10.87 16.80 -17.57
CA MET A 218 9.82 17.78 -17.27
C MET A 218 8.45 17.34 -17.80
N ARG A 219 8.43 16.68 -18.97
CA ARG A 219 7.21 16.11 -19.52
C ARG A 219 6.66 14.98 -18.66
N SER A 220 7.51 14.14 -18.08
CA SER A 220 7.11 13.03 -17.19
C SER A 220 6.51 13.55 -15.88
N ILE A 221 7.05 14.63 -15.32
CA ILE A 221 6.49 15.32 -14.15
C ILE A 221 5.11 15.88 -14.49
N TYR A 222 5.00 16.61 -15.59
CA TYR A 222 3.73 17.17 -16.06
C TYR A 222 2.66 16.09 -16.30
N ASN A 223 3.02 15.02 -17.02
CA ASN A 223 2.13 13.89 -17.29
C ASN A 223 1.64 13.25 -15.98
N SER A 224 2.53 13.02 -15.02
CA SER A 224 2.18 12.39 -13.75
C SER A 224 1.20 13.26 -12.93
N LEU A 225 1.46 14.57 -12.83
CA LEU A 225 0.57 15.49 -12.13
C LEU A 225 -0.79 15.62 -12.80
N THR A 226 -0.82 15.74 -14.13
CA THR A 226 -2.07 15.87 -14.89
C THR A 226 -2.92 14.61 -14.85
N TYR A 227 -2.32 13.42 -15.00
CA TYR A 227 -3.05 12.16 -14.97
C TYR A 227 -3.64 11.89 -13.58
N VAL A 228 -2.89 12.18 -12.51
CA VAL A 228 -3.39 12.07 -11.13
C VAL A 228 -4.50 13.07 -10.88
N ALA A 229 -4.36 14.33 -11.30
CA ALA A 229 -5.39 15.35 -11.14
C ALA A 229 -6.71 14.94 -11.81
N GLN A 230 -6.64 14.43 -13.05
CA GLN A 230 -7.81 13.92 -13.77
C GLN A 230 -8.44 12.74 -13.04
N ALA A 231 -7.65 11.74 -12.67
CA ALA A 231 -8.16 10.56 -11.97
C ALA A 231 -8.84 10.91 -10.63
N LEU A 232 -8.28 11.86 -9.86
CA LEU A 232 -8.83 12.28 -8.56
C LEU A 232 -10.25 12.84 -8.68
N VAL A 233 -10.55 13.63 -9.73
CA VAL A 233 -11.89 14.18 -9.96
C VAL A 233 -12.91 13.04 -10.11
N PHE A 234 -12.61 12.06 -10.96
CA PHE A 234 -13.49 10.92 -11.19
C PHE A 234 -13.60 10.02 -9.95
N ILE A 235 -12.48 9.77 -9.25
CA ILE A 235 -12.46 8.97 -8.02
C ILE A 235 -13.33 9.63 -6.94
N ALA A 236 -13.27 10.96 -6.79
CA ALA A 236 -14.08 11.67 -5.81
C ALA A 236 -15.57 11.52 -6.12
N ILE A 237 -15.97 11.72 -7.37
CA ILE A 237 -17.38 11.61 -7.79
C ILE A 237 -17.88 10.16 -7.67
N ILE A 238 -17.23 9.23 -8.37
CA ILE A 238 -17.67 7.83 -8.45
C ILE A 238 -17.54 7.17 -7.07
N GLY A 239 -16.44 7.43 -6.36
CA GLY A 239 -16.17 6.87 -5.05
C GLY A 239 -17.16 7.35 -3.99
N PHE A 240 -17.53 8.63 -4.03
CA PHE A 240 -18.58 9.16 -3.16
C PHE A 240 -19.94 8.55 -3.47
N MET A 241 -20.34 8.51 -4.74
CA MET A 241 -21.63 7.94 -5.16
C MET A 241 -21.73 6.46 -4.77
N ALA A 242 -20.72 5.66 -5.08
CA ALA A 242 -20.71 4.24 -4.76
C ALA A 242 -20.66 4.00 -3.24
N GLY A 243 -19.81 4.71 -2.50
CA GLY A 243 -19.72 4.59 -1.04
C GLY A 243 -20.99 5.02 -0.31
N TYR A 244 -21.65 6.09 -0.76
CA TYR A 244 -22.93 6.52 -0.22
C TYR A 244 -24.05 5.51 -0.55
N ALA A 245 -24.08 5.03 -1.79
CA ALA A 245 -25.06 4.06 -2.27
C ALA A 245 -25.00 2.75 -1.47
N THR A 246 -23.81 2.18 -1.28
CA THR A 246 -23.62 0.93 -0.53
C THR A 246 -23.88 1.09 0.98
N ALA A 247 -23.66 2.29 1.54
CA ALA A 247 -23.87 2.55 2.97
C ALA A 247 -25.33 2.83 3.35
N ARG A 248 -26.08 3.56 2.51
CA ARG A 248 -27.40 4.08 2.88
C ARG A 248 -28.49 3.90 1.85
N ALA A 249 -28.15 3.79 0.57
CA ALA A 249 -29.19 3.69 -0.44
C ALA A 249 -29.80 2.29 -0.42
N ARG A 250 -31.13 2.21 -0.35
CA ARG A 250 -31.88 0.95 -0.51
C ARG A 250 -32.04 0.64 -1.99
N LEU A 251 -30.92 0.47 -2.69
CA LEU A 251 -30.90 0.16 -4.12
C LEU A 251 -30.84 -1.36 -4.33
N PRO A 252 -31.62 -1.92 -5.26
CA PRO A 252 -31.42 -3.31 -5.69
C PRO A 252 -30.00 -3.45 -6.26
N GLY A 253 -29.25 -4.47 -5.81
CA GLY A 253 -27.87 -4.69 -6.27
C GLY A 253 -26.79 -3.89 -5.53
N ALA A 254 -27.09 -3.21 -4.42
CA ALA A 254 -26.07 -2.53 -3.61
C ALA A 254 -24.92 -3.46 -3.15
N SER A 255 -25.20 -4.75 -2.93
CA SER A 255 -24.19 -5.77 -2.64
C SER A 255 -23.24 -6.01 -3.82
N VAL A 256 -23.76 -6.03 -5.04
CA VAL A 256 -22.97 -6.17 -6.26
C VAL A 256 -22.08 -4.95 -6.46
N LEU A 257 -22.62 -3.74 -6.24
CA LEU A 257 -21.84 -2.50 -6.30
C LEU A 257 -20.68 -2.50 -5.28
N ASP A 258 -20.90 -2.98 -4.06
CA ASP A 258 -19.84 -3.09 -3.04
C ASP A 258 -18.75 -4.09 -3.45
N ILE A 259 -19.13 -5.22 -4.05
CA ILE A 259 -18.19 -6.20 -4.57
C ILE A 259 -17.38 -5.58 -5.71
N LEU A 260 -18.03 -5.07 -6.75
CA LEU A 260 -17.38 -4.48 -7.93
C LEU A 260 -16.44 -3.33 -7.56
N SER A 261 -16.86 -2.48 -6.62
CA SER A 261 -16.06 -1.35 -6.15
C SER A 261 -14.85 -1.77 -5.30
N SER A 262 -14.82 -3.00 -4.80
CA SER A 262 -13.71 -3.51 -3.99
C SER A 262 -12.85 -4.57 -4.66
N LEU A 263 -13.28 -5.13 -5.80
CA LEU A 263 -12.50 -6.04 -6.64
C LEU A 263 -11.09 -5.51 -6.97
N PRO A 264 -10.89 -4.21 -7.32
CA PRO A 264 -9.56 -3.71 -7.66
C PRO A 264 -8.52 -3.85 -6.55
N LEU A 265 -8.92 -3.95 -5.27
CA LEU A 265 -7.97 -4.13 -4.15
C LEU A 265 -7.25 -5.49 -4.19
N ALA A 266 -7.85 -6.47 -4.85
CA ALA A 266 -7.34 -7.83 -4.87
C ALA A 266 -6.46 -8.11 -6.11
N VAL A 267 -6.45 -7.19 -7.08
CA VAL A 267 -5.74 -7.36 -8.36
C VAL A 267 -4.40 -6.62 -8.30
N PRO A 268 -3.27 -7.30 -8.51
CA PRO A 268 -1.97 -6.64 -8.58
C PRO A 268 -1.92 -5.63 -9.74
N GLY A 269 -1.28 -4.49 -9.51
CA GLY A 269 -1.14 -3.39 -10.46
C GLY A 269 -0.42 -3.78 -11.75
N LEU A 270 0.56 -4.69 -11.69
CA LEU A 270 1.18 -5.23 -12.89
C LEU A 270 0.22 -6.06 -13.74
N VAL A 271 -0.63 -6.86 -13.10
CA VAL A 271 -1.68 -7.63 -13.79
C VAL A 271 -2.67 -6.67 -14.42
N VAL A 272 -3.10 -5.62 -13.70
CA VAL A 272 -3.97 -4.57 -14.27
C VAL A 272 -3.31 -3.93 -15.49
N ALA A 273 -2.03 -3.55 -15.40
CA ALA A 273 -1.31 -2.95 -16.51
C ALA A 273 -1.26 -3.88 -17.74
N PHE A 274 -0.92 -5.16 -17.54
CA PHE A 274 -0.93 -6.18 -18.59
C PHE A 274 -2.30 -6.37 -19.21
N SER A 275 -3.32 -6.61 -18.39
CA SER A 275 -4.68 -6.82 -18.86
C SER A 275 -5.22 -5.60 -19.60
N TYR A 276 -4.97 -4.38 -19.11
CA TYR A 276 -5.42 -3.16 -19.77
C TYR A 276 -4.71 -2.96 -21.10
N TYR A 277 -3.39 -3.11 -21.14
CA TYR A 277 -2.62 -2.97 -22.37
C TYR A 277 -3.13 -3.94 -23.45
N VAL A 278 -3.20 -5.24 -23.13
CA VAL A 278 -3.67 -6.26 -24.09
C VAL A 278 -5.13 -6.02 -24.49
N PHE A 279 -6.02 -5.72 -23.54
CA PHE A 279 -7.43 -5.50 -23.83
C PHE A 279 -7.64 -4.30 -24.76
N PHE A 280 -7.07 -3.14 -24.42
CA PHE A 280 -7.28 -1.92 -25.20
C PHE A 280 -6.54 -1.94 -26.55
N THR A 281 -5.34 -2.54 -26.62
CA THR A 281 -4.68 -2.75 -27.92
C THR A 281 -5.43 -3.74 -28.81
N THR A 282 -6.11 -4.74 -28.26
CA THR A 282 -6.84 -5.73 -29.07
C THR A 282 -8.18 -5.20 -29.57
N TYR A 283 -8.96 -4.57 -28.69
CA TYR A 283 -10.36 -4.22 -28.98
C TYR A 283 -10.58 -2.75 -29.34
N PHE A 284 -9.63 -1.87 -29.02
CA PHE A 284 -9.76 -0.43 -29.16
C PHE A 284 -8.62 0.19 -29.98
N HIS A 285 -7.91 -0.61 -30.77
CA HIS A 285 -6.84 -0.14 -31.64
C HIS A 285 -7.33 0.97 -32.58
N GLY A 286 -6.55 2.04 -32.74
CA GLY A 286 -6.90 3.18 -33.59
C GLY A 286 -7.95 4.13 -33.01
N THR A 287 -8.52 3.84 -31.85
CA THR A 287 -9.48 4.73 -31.16
C THR A 287 -8.78 5.61 -30.11
N PHE A 288 -9.49 6.57 -29.52
CA PHE A 288 -8.97 7.37 -28.40
C PHE A 288 -8.65 6.54 -27.14
N LEU A 289 -9.06 5.26 -27.07
CA LEU A 289 -8.72 4.33 -25.99
C LEU A 289 -7.53 3.42 -26.34
N ASP A 290 -6.88 3.62 -27.48
CA ASP A 290 -5.68 2.88 -27.84
C ASP A 290 -4.49 3.32 -26.96
N PRO A 291 -3.90 2.42 -26.14
CA PRO A 291 -2.80 2.79 -25.24
C PRO A 291 -1.48 3.02 -25.98
N VAL A 292 -1.35 2.60 -27.24
CA VAL A 292 -0.15 2.82 -28.07
C VAL A 292 -0.19 4.21 -28.69
N LEU A 293 -1.35 4.64 -29.17
CA LEU A 293 -1.53 5.96 -29.82
C LEU A 293 -1.86 7.06 -28.80
N PHE A 294 -2.73 6.76 -27.83
CA PHE A 294 -3.27 7.70 -26.85
C PHE A 294 -3.19 7.14 -25.41
N PRO A 295 -1.96 6.94 -24.86
CA PRO A 295 -1.76 6.27 -23.56
C PRO A 295 -2.45 6.95 -22.38
N THR A 296 -2.65 8.28 -22.45
CA THR A 296 -3.20 9.09 -21.36
C THR A 296 -4.53 8.57 -20.82
N HIS A 297 -5.47 8.21 -21.69
CA HIS A 297 -6.82 7.84 -21.28
C HIS A 297 -6.83 6.50 -20.52
N VAL A 298 -6.09 5.52 -21.03
CA VAL A 298 -5.98 4.20 -20.40
C VAL A 298 -5.23 4.29 -19.06
N LEU A 299 -4.22 5.15 -18.96
CA LEU A 299 -3.52 5.40 -17.70
C LEU A 299 -4.43 6.04 -16.63
N VAL A 300 -5.23 7.03 -17.02
CA VAL A 300 -6.21 7.66 -16.11
C VAL A 300 -7.26 6.65 -15.65
N LEU A 301 -7.78 5.81 -16.55
CA LEU A 301 -8.70 4.73 -16.20
C LEU A 301 -8.07 3.73 -15.23
N ALA A 302 -6.80 3.35 -15.44
CA ALA A 302 -6.08 2.46 -14.54
C ALA A 302 -5.91 3.08 -13.15
N TYR A 303 -5.62 4.38 -13.05
CA TYR A 303 -5.56 5.10 -11.76
C TYR A 303 -6.91 5.14 -11.05
N ILE A 304 -7.99 5.42 -11.78
CA ILE A 304 -9.35 5.40 -11.23
C ILE A 304 -9.64 4.02 -10.66
N MET A 305 -9.50 2.96 -11.47
CA MET A 305 -9.80 1.59 -11.05
C MET A 305 -9.00 1.19 -9.81
N ARG A 306 -7.68 1.48 -9.78
CA ARG A 306 -6.79 1.06 -8.68
C ARG A 306 -7.01 1.85 -7.39
N LYS A 307 -7.50 3.08 -7.45
CA LYS A 307 -7.63 3.96 -6.27
C LYS A 307 -9.08 4.15 -5.79
N LEU A 308 -10.06 3.86 -6.64
CA LEU A 308 -11.49 3.93 -6.32
C LEU A 308 -11.89 3.21 -5.00
N PRO A 309 -11.40 1.98 -4.70
CA PRO A 309 -11.86 1.26 -3.51
C PRO A 309 -11.56 1.98 -2.19
N PHE A 310 -10.44 2.72 -2.12
CA PHE A 310 -10.05 3.45 -0.91
C PHE A 310 -11.06 4.55 -0.59
N THR A 311 -11.47 5.31 -1.62
CA THR A 311 -12.48 6.36 -1.49
C THR A 311 -13.84 5.80 -1.14
N VAL A 312 -14.27 4.70 -1.80
CA VAL A 312 -15.55 4.04 -1.51
C VAL A 312 -15.61 3.58 -0.05
N ARG A 313 -14.54 2.95 0.46
CA ARG A 313 -14.49 2.48 1.87
C ARG A 313 -14.42 3.62 2.87
N SER A 314 -13.68 4.69 2.56
CA SER A 314 -13.63 5.90 3.40
C SER A 314 -15.02 6.54 3.54
N VAL A 315 -15.71 6.77 2.41
CA VAL A 315 -17.06 7.35 2.40
C VAL A 315 -18.05 6.42 3.10
N PHE A 316 -18.04 5.13 2.80
CA PHE A 316 -18.92 4.14 3.44
C PHE A 316 -18.82 4.20 4.96
N THR A 317 -17.60 4.17 5.52
CA THR A 317 -17.37 4.22 6.96
C THR A 317 -17.85 5.54 7.57
N ALA A 318 -17.53 6.69 6.94
CA ALA A 318 -17.98 8.00 7.42
C ALA A 318 -19.52 8.12 7.44
N VAL A 319 -20.18 7.58 6.41
CA VAL A 319 -21.63 7.61 6.26
C VAL A 319 -22.34 6.74 7.30
N ILE A 320 -21.76 5.59 7.68
CA ILE A 320 -22.31 4.71 8.72
C ILE A 320 -22.14 5.28 10.12
N GLN A 321 -21.02 5.96 10.39
CA GLN A 321 -20.76 6.59 11.70
C GLN A 321 -21.68 7.79 11.96
N THR A 322 -22.20 8.44 10.90
CA THR A 322 -23.12 9.57 11.05
C THR A 322 -24.50 9.07 11.51
N PRO A 323 -25.05 9.52 12.65
CA PRO A 323 -26.39 9.09 13.07
C PRO A 323 -27.48 9.46 12.05
N ARG A 324 -28.50 8.61 11.89
CA ARG A 324 -29.65 8.95 11.03
C ARG A 324 -30.45 10.13 11.58
N SER A 325 -30.44 10.33 12.90
CA SER A 325 -31.12 11.42 13.61
C SER A 325 -30.52 12.80 13.34
N SER A 326 -29.22 12.90 13.00
CA SER A 326 -28.56 14.16 12.70
C SER A 326 -29.14 14.87 11.47
N LYS A 327 -29.72 14.12 10.52
CA LYS A 327 -30.42 14.69 9.35
C LYS A 327 -31.74 15.37 9.72
N LYS A 328 -32.52 14.78 10.64
CA LYS A 328 -33.74 15.41 11.19
C LYS A 328 -33.46 16.75 11.88
N LEU A 329 -32.29 16.92 12.47
CA LEU A 329 -31.85 18.18 13.09
C LEU A 329 -31.38 19.23 12.09
N LEU A 330 -31.00 18.81 10.87
CA LEU A 330 -30.53 19.70 9.79
C LEU A 330 -31.63 20.03 8.76
N GLY A 331 -32.86 19.57 8.97
CA GLY A 331 -33.98 19.87 8.07
C GLY A 331 -33.86 19.27 6.66
N VAL A 332 -33.08 18.20 6.49
CA VAL A 332 -32.93 17.42 5.24
C VAL A 332 -33.32 15.97 5.46
#